data_AF-A0A661PH39-F1
#
_entry.id   AF-A0A661PH39-F1
#
_cell.length_a   1.000
_cell.length_b   1.000
_cell.length_c   1.000
_cell.angle_alpha   90.00
_cell.angle_beta   90.00
_cell.angle_gamma   90.00
#
_symmetry.space_group_name_H-M   'P 1'
#
loop_
_entity.id
_entity.type
_entity.pdbx_description
1 polymer ?
#
loop_
_entity_poly.entity_id
_entity_poly.type
_entity_poly.pdbx_seq_one_letter_code
_entity_poly.pdbx_strand_id
1 'polypeptide(L)'
;MKKKSFQLHLAGIGLVSFCSSLRARRLSISVIPFQGVRVSVPIGMSLSKVEQSVRTRKTWIAKHLEQARKIEKQCQVLLRQVGTVDPVEARESLVS
;
A
#
# COMPACT_ATOMS: atom_id res chain seq x y z
N MET A 1 1.98 21.26 11.37
CA MET A 1 0.69 20.66 11.79
C MET A 1 0.82 19.13 11.76
N LYS A 2 0.45 18.43 12.84
CA LYS A 2 0.68 16.98 12.99
C LYS A 2 -0.26 16.17 12.06
N LYS A 3 0.31 15.27 11.25
CA LYS A 3 -0.46 14.25 10.52
C LYS A 3 -0.93 13.22 11.54
N LYS A 4 -2.23 12.93 11.59
CA LYS A 4 -2.77 11.86 12.45
C LYS A 4 -2.80 10.57 11.65
N SER A 5 -1.98 9.61 12.04
CA SER A 5 -1.97 8.25 11.49
C SER A 5 -2.45 7.27 12.54
N PHE A 6 -3.32 6.35 12.15
CA PHE A 6 -3.75 5.26 13.01
C PHE A 6 -4.04 4.03 12.16
N GLN A 7 -4.05 2.86 12.79
CA GLN A 7 -4.40 1.60 12.15
C GLN A 7 -5.70 1.08 12.76
N LEU A 8 -6.54 0.49 11.93
CA LEU A 8 -7.78 -0.15 12.36
C LEU A 8 -7.95 -1.47 11.63
N HIS A 9 -8.34 -2.50 12.37
CA HIS A 9 -8.70 -3.77 11.79
C HIS A 9 -10.17 -3.76 11.36
N LEU A 10 -10.42 -3.94 10.07
CA LEU A 10 -11.78 -3.98 9.51
C LEU A 10 -12.16 -5.40 9.13
N ALA A 11 -13.35 -5.83 9.58
CA ALA A 11 -13.87 -7.16 9.33
C ALA A 11 -13.98 -7.47 7.81
N GLY A 12 -13.23 -8.47 7.36
CA GLY A 12 -13.19 -8.92 5.97
C GLY A 12 -12.31 -8.11 5.02
N ILE A 13 -11.57 -7.12 5.50
CA ILE A 13 -10.52 -6.41 4.73
C ILE A 13 -9.15 -6.63 5.39
N GLY A 14 -9.10 -6.71 6.71
CA GLY A 14 -7.87 -6.86 7.49
C GLY A 14 -7.37 -5.53 8.06
N LEU A 15 -6.06 -5.43 8.27
CA LEU A 15 -5.43 -4.23 8.83
C LEU A 15 -5.37 -3.10 7.80
N VAL A 16 -5.96 -1.95 8.13
CA VAL A 16 -5.98 -0.77 7.26
C VAL A 16 -5.29 0.39 7.96
N SER A 17 -4.33 0.99 7.26
CA SER A 17 -3.59 2.17 7.74
C SER A 17 -4.25 3.46 7.26
N PHE A 18 -4.71 4.29 8.18
CA PHE A 18 -5.34 5.57 7.90
C PHE A 18 -4.35 6.71 8.11
N CYS A 19 -4.29 7.62 7.14
CA CYS A 19 -3.49 8.84 7.22
C CYS A 19 -4.38 10.07 6.97
N SER A 20 -4.53 10.92 7.98
CA SER A 20 -5.21 12.21 7.84
C SER A 20 -4.25 13.25 7.24
N SER A 21 -4.65 13.89 6.15
CA SER A 21 -3.80 14.83 5.40
C SER A 21 -4.56 16.08 4.95
N LEU A 22 -3.95 17.26 5.13
CA LEU A 22 -4.45 18.53 4.59
C LEU A 22 -4.46 18.55 3.05
N ARG A 23 -3.54 17.81 2.43
CA ARG A 23 -3.44 17.73 0.97
C ARG A 23 -4.51 16.81 0.37
N ALA A 24 -5.09 15.91 1.17
CA ALA A 24 -6.12 15.00 0.69
C ALA A 24 -7.44 15.77 0.51
N ARG A 25 -7.80 16.05 -0.74
CA ARG A 25 -9.10 16.66 -1.08
C ARG A 25 -10.23 15.63 -1.11
N ARG A 26 -9.90 14.35 -1.25
CA ARG A 26 -10.83 13.22 -1.38
C ARG A 26 -10.31 12.03 -0.59
N LEU A 27 -11.19 11.12 -0.21
CA LEU A 27 -10.79 9.83 0.34
C LEU A 27 -10.20 8.97 -0.76
N SER A 28 -8.92 8.63 -0.63
CA SER A 28 -8.23 7.73 -1.55
C SER A 28 -7.80 6.44 -0.84
N ILE A 29 -7.95 5.31 -1.54
CA ILE A 29 -7.54 3.99 -1.05
C ILE A 29 -6.41 3.52 -1.96
N SER A 30 -5.30 3.10 -1.36
CA SER A 30 -4.13 2.58 -2.04
C SER A 30 -3.84 1.19 -1.49
N VAL A 31 -3.73 0.20 -2.36
CA VAL A 31 -3.26 -1.14 -2.01
C VAL A 31 -1.82 -1.24 -2.48
N ILE A 32 -0.91 -1.39 -1.51
CA ILE A 32 0.53 -1.37 -1.74
C ILE A 32 1.05 -2.79 -1.43
N PRO A 33 1.71 -3.46 -2.38
CA PRO A 33 2.38 -4.74 -2.11
C PRO A 33 3.30 -4.62 -0.88
N PHE A 34 3.35 -5.66 -0.05
CA PHE A 34 4.13 -5.75 1.20
C PHE A 34 3.67 -4.84 2.35
N GLN A 35 2.90 -3.77 2.10
CA GLN A 35 2.40 -2.85 3.13
C GLN A 35 0.90 -2.96 3.39
N GLY A 36 0.14 -3.53 2.45
CA GLY A 36 -1.30 -3.72 2.57
C GLY A 36 -2.11 -2.49 2.15
N VAL A 37 -3.20 -2.21 2.88
CA VAL A 37 -4.17 -1.16 2.50
C VAL A 37 -3.90 0.14 3.25
N ARG A 38 -3.75 1.23 2.50
CA ARG A 38 -3.59 2.59 3.00
C ARG A 38 -4.76 3.46 2.56
N VAL A 39 -5.29 4.26 3.48
CA VAL A 39 -6.39 5.19 3.20
C VAL A 39 -5.95 6.60 3.57
N SER A 40 -6.00 7.51 2.59
CA SER A 40 -5.78 8.94 2.83
C SER A 40 -7.12 9.62 3.07
N VAL A 41 -7.24 10.30 4.21
CA VAL A 41 -8.49 10.91 4.67
C VAL A 41 -8.35 12.44 4.70
N PRO A 42 -9.28 13.19 4.08
CA PRO A 42 -9.37 14.64 4.24
C PRO A 42 -9.63 15.03 5.69
N ILE A 43 -9.09 16.18 6.12
CA ILE A 43 -9.37 16.70 7.46
C ILE A 43 -10.83 17.14 7.54
N GLY A 44 -11.48 16.81 8.66
CA GLY A 44 -12.90 17.09 8.90
C GLY A 44 -13.86 15.96 8.47
N MET A 45 -13.35 14.87 7.88
CA MET A 45 -14.18 13.68 7.63
C MET A 45 -14.27 12.80 8.88
N SER A 46 -15.49 12.43 9.26
CA SER A 46 -15.73 11.53 10.39
C SER A 46 -15.31 10.10 10.08
N LEU A 47 -14.85 9.37 11.12
CA LEU A 47 -14.44 7.97 11.01
C LEU A 47 -15.54 7.08 10.43
N SER A 48 -16.80 7.27 10.82
CA SER A 48 -17.93 6.49 10.31
C SER A 48 -18.11 6.63 8.79
N LYS A 49 -17.97 7.85 8.25
CA LYS A 49 -18.01 8.08 6.79
C LYS A 49 -16.83 7.42 6.07
N VAL A 50 -15.65 7.46 6.69
CA VAL A 50 -14.45 6.79 6.17
C VAL A 50 -14.67 5.29 6.11
N GLU A 51 -15.13 4.67 7.21
CA GLU A 51 -15.40 3.24 7.27
C GLU A 51 -16.44 2.82 6.25
N GLN A 52 -17.54 3.56 6.13
CA GLN A 52 -18.58 3.25 5.15
C GLN A 52 -18.03 3.31 3.72
N SER A 53 -17.22 4.32 3.41
CA SER A 53 -16.57 4.44 2.09
C SER A 53 -15.63 3.25 1.79
N VAL A 54 -14.90 2.78 2.81
CA VAL A 54 -14.01 1.62 2.69
C VAL A 54 -14.81 0.32 2.53
N ARG A 55 -15.88 0.14 3.32
CA ARG A 55 -16.78 -1.03 3.24
C ARG A 55 -17.47 -1.14 1.89
N THR A 56 -17.97 -0.02 1.33
CA THR A 56 -18.58 -0.01 -0.01
C THR A 56 -17.59 -0.45 -1.09
N ARG A 57 -16.28 -0.19 -0.91
CA ARG A 57 -15.21 -0.58 -1.84
C ARG A 57 -14.55 -1.91 -1.50
N LYS A 58 -15.12 -2.71 -0.59
CA LYS A 58 -14.53 -3.98 -0.13
C LYS A 58 -14.19 -4.94 -1.27
N THR A 59 -15.08 -5.07 -2.26
CA THR A 59 -14.88 -5.93 -3.43
C THR A 59 -13.67 -5.49 -4.26
N TRP A 60 -13.52 -4.18 -4.48
CA TRP A 60 -12.37 -3.60 -5.16
C TRP A 60 -11.07 -3.86 -4.38
N ILE A 61 -11.09 -3.67 -3.05
CA ILE A 61 -9.92 -3.91 -2.20
C ILE A 61 -9.51 -5.38 -2.25
N ALA A 62 -10.47 -6.31 -2.15
CA ALA A 62 -10.19 -7.75 -2.22
C ALA A 62 -9.49 -8.13 -3.55
N LYS A 63 -10.01 -7.66 -4.68
CA LYS A 63 -9.40 -7.88 -6.01
C LYS A 63 -7.97 -7.32 -6.09
N HIS A 64 -7.73 -6.15 -5.51
CA HIS A 64 -6.40 -5.53 -5.55
C HIS A 64 -5.42 -6.18 -4.57
N LEU A 65 -5.90 -6.73 -3.46
CA LEU A 65 -5.08 -7.53 -2.54
C LEU A 65 -4.61 -8.83 -3.20
N GLU A 66 -5.47 -9.49 -3.98
CA GLU A 66 -5.06 -10.66 -4.77
C GLU A 66 -3.99 -10.30 -5.80
N GLN A 67 -4.16 -9.17 -6.49
CA GLN A 67 -3.16 -8.68 -7.44
C GLN A 67 -1.84 -8.33 -6.74
N ALA A 68 -1.90 -7.67 -5.57
CA ALA A 68 -0.72 -7.36 -4.77
C ALA A 68 0.03 -8.64 -4.37
N ARG A 69 -0.68 -9.67 -3.91
CA ARG A 69 -0.07 -10.98 -3.60
C ARG A 69 0.60 -11.64 -4.80
N LYS A 70 0.05 -11.48 -6.01
CA LYS A 70 0.69 -11.99 -7.24
C LYS A 70 2.00 -11.27 -7.51
N ILE A 71 2.02 -9.95 -7.37
CA ILE A 71 3.23 -9.13 -7.51
C ILE A 71 4.27 -9.53 -6.47
N GLU A 72 3.87 -9.71 -5.21
CA GLU A 72 4.77 -10.16 -4.13
C GLU A 72 5.44 -11.49 -4.45
N LYS A 73 4.65 -12.47 -4.94
CA LYS A 73 5.18 -13.78 -5.36
C LYS A 73 6.16 -13.65 -6.54
N GLN A 74 5.83 -12.82 -7.53
CA GLN A 74 6.72 -12.58 -8.67
C GLN A 74 8.04 -11.93 -8.22
N CYS A 75 7.97 -10.89 -7.38
CA CYS A 75 9.16 -10.27 -6.79
C CYS A 75 9.99 -11.29 -6.01
N GLN A 76 9.37 -12.18 -5.23
CA GLN A 76 10.10 -13.21 -4.48
C GLN A 76 10.82 -14.21 -5.40
N VAL A 77 10.19 -14.61 -6.51
CA VAL A 77 10.83 -15.49 -7.51
C VAL A 77 11.99 -14.77 -8.18
N LEU A 78 11.81 -13.51 -8.59
CA LEU A 78 12.87 -12.71 -9.21
C LEU A 78 14.05 -12.51 -8.27
N LEU A 79 13.81 -12.15 -7.01
CA LEU A 79 14.87 -11.96 -6.01
C LEU A 79 15.69 -13.24 -5.75
N ARG A 80 15.09 -14.43 -5.95
CA ARG A 80 15.82 -15.71 -5.87
C ARG A 80 16.69 -15.99 -7.09
N GLN A 81 16.33 -15.43 -8.25
CA GLN A 81 17.03 -15.63 -9.51
C GLN A 81 18.16 -14.61 -9.70
N VAL A 82 18.00 -13.40 -9.16
CA VAL A 82 19.07 -12.41 -9.12
C VAL A 82 20.12 -12.89 -8.12
N GLY A 83 21.26 -13.37 -8.63
CA GLY A 83 22.43 -13.66 -7.81
C GLY A 83 22.93 -12.41 -7.10
N THR A 84 23.87 -12.57 -6.17
CA THR A 84 24.57 -11.44 -5.53
C THR A 84 25.25 -10.60 -6.60
N VAL A 85 24.72 -9.39 -6.84
CA VAL A 85 25.37 -8.39 -7.68
C VAL A 85 26.57 -7.85 -6.92
N ASP A 86 27.78 -8.13 -7.40
CA ASP A 86 28.99 -7.49 -6.87
C ASP A 86 29.02 -6.04 -7.37
N PRO A 87 29.03 -5.04 -6.47
CA PRO A 87 29.07 -3.63 -6.86
C PRO A 87 30.35 -3.25 -7.65
N VAL A 88 31.44 -4.02 -7.55
CA VAL A 88 32.68 -3.78 -8.31
C VAL A 88 32.47 -4.11 -9.79
N GLU A 89 31.89 -5.27 -10.09
CA GLU A 89 31.64 -5.76 -11.46
C GLU A 89 30.59 -4.89 -12.18
N ALA A 90 29.55 -4.44 -11.45
CA ALA A 90 28.52 -3.57 -12.01
C ALA A 90 29.05 -2.18 -12.43
N ARG A 91 30.07 -1.66 -11.73
CA ARG A 91 30.68 -0.36 -12.05
C ARG A 91 31.48 -0.41 -13.35
N GLU A 92 32.17 -1.52 -13.61
CA GLU A 92 32.96 -1.71 -14.84
C GLU A 92 32.06 -1.80 -16.09
N SER A 93 30.88 -2.43 -15.97
CA SER A 93 29.92 -2.53 -17.07
C SER A 93 29.25 -1.21 -17.50
N LEU A 94 29.25 -0.17 -16.66
CA LEU A 94 28.60 1.12 -16.96
C LEU A 94 29.54 2.15 -17.60
N VAL A 95 30.85 1.92 -17.55
CA VAL A 95 31.88 2.85 -18.03
C VAL A 95 32.42 2.44 -19.41
N SER A 96 32.02 1.28 -19.94
CA SER A 96 32.33 0.84 -21.31
C SER A 96 31.35 1.40 -22.34
#